data_AF-A0A7Y1ZJC9-F1
#
_entry.id   AF-A0A7Y1ZJC9-F1
#
_cell.length_a   1.000
_cell.length_b   1.000
_cell.length_c   1.000
_cell.angle_alpha   90.00
_cell.angle_beta   90.00
_cell.angle_gamma   90.00
#
_symmetry.space_group_name_H-M   'P 1'
#
loop_
_entity.id
_entity.type
_entity.pdbx_description
1 polymer ?
#
loop_
_entity_poly.entity_id
_entity_poly.type
_entity_poly.pdbx_seq_one_letter_code
_entity_poly.pdbx_strand_id
1 'polypeptide(L)' 'MDQTNGRLLITGATGGMGSACSLLAAERGHSLLLTDLDADKLRDLQADCVERGVACDTW' A
#
# COMPACT_ATOMS: atom_id res chain seq x y z
N MET A 1 -16.37 14.66 -3.51
CA MET A 1 -15.62 14.69 -2.23
C MET A 1 -14.19 14.37 -2.56
N ASP A 2 -13.30 15.33 -2.36
CA ASP A 2 -11.87 15.16 -2.53
C ASP A 2 -11.34 14.41 -1.28
N GLN A 3 -10.86 13.18 -1.45
CA GLN A 3 -10.38 12.31 -0.36
C GLN A 3 -8.87 12.54 -0.08
N THR A 4 -8.40 13.78 -0.28
CA THR A 4 -7.00 14.18 -0.14
C THR A 4 -6.68 14.46 1.33
N ASN A 5 -6.12 13.45 2.02
CA ASN A 5 -5.07 13.59 3.07
C ASN A 5 -4.96 12.41 4.06
N GLY A 6 -5.78 11.36 3.94
CA GLY A 6 -5.69 10.21 4.84
C GLY A 6 -4.59 9.21 4.45
N ARG A 7 -3.84 8.70 5.43
CA ARG A 7 -2.96 7.52 5.27
C ARG A 7 -3.73 6.24 5.57
N LEU A 8 -3.63 5.22 4.72
CA LEU A 8 -4.28 3.93 4.92
C LEU A 8 -3.30 2.90 5.51
N LEU A 9 -3.68 2.25 6.60
CA LEU A 9 -2.99 1.08 7.14
C LEU A 9 -3.62 -0.19 6.56
N ILE A 10 -2.80 -1.04 5.93
CA ILE A 10 -3.23 -2.32 5.37
C ILE A 10 -2.44 -3.44 6.04
N THR A 11 -3.14 -4.32 6.76
CA THR A 11 -2.58 -5.50 7.43
C THR A 11 -2.81 -6.75 6.58
N GLY A 12 -1.84 -7.67 6.56
CA GLY A 12 -1.89 -8.79 5.61
C GLY A 12 -1.78 -8.27 4.17
N ALA A 13 -0.97 -7.22 3.98
CA ALA A 13 -0.89 -6.44 2.75
C ALA A 13 -0.43 -7.26 1.54
N THR A 14 0.30 -8.34 1.74
CA THR A 14 0.83 -9.17 0.64
C THR A 14 -0.12 -10.29 0.24
N GLY A 15 -1.14 -10.58 1.05
CA GLY A 15 -2.20 -11.53 0.69
C GLY A 15 -3.05 -11.04 -0.48
N GLY A 16 -3.70 -11.94 -1.23
CA GLY A 16 -4.36 -11.59 -2.49
C GLY A 16 -5.32 -10.39 -2.43
N MET A 17 -6.13 -10.29 -1.37
CA MET A 17 -6.99 -9.11 -1.16
C MET A 17 -6.20 -7.89 -0.68
N GLY A 18 -5.25 -8.07 0.25
CA GLY A 18 -4.42 -6.98 0.77
C GLY A 18 -3.62 -6.29 -0.33
N SER A 19 -3.04 -7.07 -1.25
CA SER A 19 -2.23 -6.55 -2.35
C SER A 19 -3.12 -5.79 -3.34
N ALA A 20 -4.26 -6.38 -3.73
CA ALA A 20 -5.22 -5.71 -4.61
C ALA A 20 -5.75 -4.39 -4.01
N CYS A 21 -6.05 -4.37 -2.71
CA CYS A 21 -6.46 -3.15 -2.01
C CYS A 21 -5.35 -2.11 -1.96
N SER A 22 -4.10 -2.51 -1.71
CA SER A 22 -2.94 -1.63 -1.65
C SER A 22 -2.70 -0.94 -2.99
N LEU A 23 -2.69 -1.71 -4.07
CA LEU A 23 -2.49 -1.19 -5.43
C LEU A 23 -3.63 -0.25 -5.84
N LEU A 24 -4.88 -0.63 -5.58
CA LEU A 24 -6.03 0.20 -5.90
C LEU A 24 -6.07 1.50 -5.09
N ALA A 25 -5.61 1.46 -3.83
CA ALA A 25 -5.50 2.65 -3.00
C ALA A 25 -4.36 3.57 -3.48
N ALA A 26 -3.22 3.01 -3.90
CA ALA A 26 -2.13 3.75 -4.51
C ALA A 26 -2.56 4.45 -5.80
N GLU A 27 -3.28 3.74 -6.68
CA GLU A 27 -3.84 4.30 -7.93
C GLU A 27 -4.82 5.46 -7.68
N ARG A 28 -5.45 5.50 -6.50
CA ARG A 28 -6.33 6.58 -6.06
C ARG A 28 -5.61 7.72 -5.36
N GLY A 29 -4.28 7.67 -5.24
CA GLY A 29 -3.47 8.72 -4.65
C GLY A 29 -3.38 8.67 -3.12
N HIS A 30 -3.77 7.58 -2.47
CA HIS A 30 -3.66 7.45 -1.02
C HIS A 30 -2.23 7.10 -0.60
N SER A 31 -1.74 7.76 0.45
CA SER A 31 -0.51 7.33 1.14
C SER A 31 -0.78 6.07 1.97
N LEU A 32 0.19 5.16 2.05
CA LEU A 32 0.02 3.82 2.61
C LEU A 32 1.01 3.52 3.74
N LEU A 33 0.58 2.71 4.70
CA LEU A 33 1.40 1.97 5.65
C LEU A 33 1.03 0.49 5.53
N LEU A 34 1.96 -0.34 5.08
CA LEU A 34 1.72 -1.76 4.80
C LEU A 34 2.38 -2.63 5.86
N THR A 35 1.71 -3.70 6.28
CA THR A 35 2.31 -4.70 7.17
C THR A 35 1.89 -6.11 6.79
N ASP A 36 2.85 -7.04 6.87
CA ASP A 36 2.68 -8.47 6.64
C ASP A 36 3.86 -9.24 7.27
N LEU A 37 3.77 -10.55 7.34
CA LEU A 37 4.82 -11.43 7.87
C LEU A 37 5.95 -11.68 6.87
N ASP A 38 5.67 -11.55 5.57
CA ASP A 38 6.61 -11.79 4.48
C ASP A 38 7.27 -10.49 4.03
N ALA A 39 8.44 -10.19 4.61
CA ALA A 39 9.15 -8.93 4.38
C ALA A 39 9.62 -8.75 2.93
N ASP A 40 9.87 -9.84 2.20
CA ASP A 40 10.34 -9.76 0.80
C ASP A 40 9.17 -9.33 -0.09
N LYS A 41 8.02 -10.01 0.02
CA LYS A 41 6.80 -9.60 -0.69
C LYS A 41 6.32 -8.21 -0.30
N LEU A 42 6.51 -7.82 0.96
CA LEU A 42 6.13 -6.50 1.44
C LEU A 42 6.98 -5.40 0.80
N ARG A 43 8.28 -5.63 0.60
CA ARG A 43 9.16 -4.69 -0.12
C ARG A 43 8.80 -4.59 -1.60
N ASP A 44 8.50 -5.72 -2.24
CA ASP A 44 8.05 -5.72 -3.65
C ASP A 44 6.75 -4.91 -3.81
N LEU A 45 5.76 -5.18 -2.95
CA LEU A 45 4.50 -4.43 -2.96
C LEU A 45 4.69 -2.94 -2.62
N GLN A 46 5.61 -2.61 -1.72
CA GLN A 46 5.96 -1.22 -1.43
C GLN A 46 6.52 -0.52 -2.67
N ALA A 47 7.44 -1.15 -3.39
CA ALA A 47 8.02 -0.61 -4.62
C ALA A 47 6.92 -0.35 -5.67
N ASP A 48 6.01 -1.30 -5.88
CA ASP A 48 4.87 -1.15 -6.79
C ASP A 48 3.97 0.05 -6.42
N CYS A 49 3.75 0.30 -5.13
CA CYS A 49 2.97 1.45 -4.67
C CYS A 49 3.73 2.77 -4.90
N VAL A 50 5.04 2.80 -4.64
CA VAL A 50 5.87 4.00 -4.87
C VAL A 50 5.96 4.35 -6.35
N GLU A 51 6.07 3.36 -7.24
CA GLU A 51 6.04 3.57 -8.70
C GLU A 51 4.74 4.21 -9.19
N ARG A 52 3.64 4.04 -8.46
CA ARG A 52 2.35 4.68 -8.71
C ARG A 52 2.26 6.11 -8.18
N GLY A 53 3.33 6.63 -7.58
CA GLY A 53 3.45 8.04 -7.18
C GLY A 53 2.89 8.35 -5.79
N VAL A 54 2.68 7.35 -4.92
CA VAL A 54 2.24 7.57 -3.53
C VAL A 54 3.35 7.26 -2.53
N ALA A 55 3.30 7.93 -1.37
CA ALA A 55 4.15 7.58 -0.24
C ALA A 55 3.71 6.25 0.37
N CYS A 56 4.65 5.33 0.58
CA CYS A 56 4.38 4.00 1.12
C CYS A 56 5.48 3.60 2.12
N ASP A 57 5.11 3.44 3.39
CA ASP A 57 6.01 2.89 4.42
C ASP A 57 5.59 1.46 4.76
N THR A 58 6.51 0.71 5.35
CA THR A 58 6.28 -0.68 5.79
C THR A 58 6.60 -0.82 7.29
N TRP A 59 5.88 -1.72 7.97
CA TRP A 59 6.14 -2.12 9.36
C TRP A 59 6.17 -3.64 9.49
#